data_AF-A0A9P6E730-F1
#
_entry.id   AF-A0A9P6E730-F1
#
_cell.length_a   1.000
_cell.length_b   1.000
_cell.length_c   1.000
_cell.angle_alpha   90.00
_cell.angle_beta   90.00
_cell.angle_gamma   90.00
#
_symmetry.space_group_name_H-M   'P 1'
#
loop_
_entity.id
_entity.type
_entity.pdbx_description
1 polymer ?
#
loop_
_entity_poly.entity_id
_entity_poly.type
_entity_poly.pdbx_seq_one_letter_code
_entity_poly.pdbx_strand_id
1 'polypeptide(L)'
;MVEYIRTGDFLGKLRLLSTTNHDSITLFHHTPQLIVPLLQTFEASSQLNQFTQHSYSCSVCLTLLHGSKCLQLNCEHIFCRSCLEDFWKLRIKEGDVARVGCPDPECVKKATEASEEEVAKIVTEAELVRWRWLREKRAYEKDPTVVYCPIAGCQTPVPKPQDVDANSDIGWNRLRQCSRCKFNFCALCKRTWHGPLESCPLNPPEDSGKERFFAQNHSKMSASKMLKLRRAEKASLQYLQFATTSCPGCHCYVEKTAGCNHMVCFKCSQHFCFRCGIAIPDKSYDHFSTLCFKLDANGQRIANDKSWNGHGFPQ
;
A
#
# COMPACT_ATOMS: atom_id res chain seq x y z
N MET A 1 -42.52 -34.63 -43.96
CA MET A 1 -41.15 -34.93 -43.48
C MET A 1 -40.32 -33.67 -43.30
N VAL A 2 -40.28 -32.75 -44.28
CA VAL A 2 -39.54 -31.47 -44.20
C VAL A 2 -40.07 -30.55 -43.07
N GLU A 3 -41.39 -30.39 -42.96
CA GLU A 3 -42.03 -29.65 -41.84
C GLU A 3 -41.64 -30.23 -40.48
N TYR A 4 -41.60 -31.56 -40.35
CA TYR A 4 -41.28 -32.26 -39.10
C TYR A 4 -39.82 -32.07 -38.63
N ILE A 5 -38.89 -31.86 -39.57
CA ILE A 5 -37.51 -31.48 -39.26
C ILE A 5 -37.45 -29.98 -38.92
N ARG A 6 -38.20 -29.14 -39.65
CA ARG A 6 -38.22 -27.68 -39.46
C ARG A 6 -38.84 -27.26 -38.12
N THR A 7 -39.88 -27.96 -37.65
CA THR A 7 -40.56 -27.67 -36.38
C THR A 7 -39.80 -28.18 -35.15
N GLY A 8 -38.86 -29.10 -35.33
CA GLY A 8 -38.12 -29.71 -34.21
C GLY A 8 -38.93 -30.70 -33.36
N ASP A 9 -40.18 -31.01 -33.75
CA ASP A 9 -41.09 -31.91 -33.00
C ASP A 9 -40.49 -33.30 -32.75
N PHE A 10 -39.58 -33.74 -33.61
CA PHE A 10 -38.88 -35.00 -33.49
C PHE A 10 -37.99 -35.08 -32.24
N LEU A 11 -37.47 -33.96 -31.74
CA LEU A 11 -36.61 -33.91 -30.56
C LEU A 11 -37.36 -34.34 -29.29
N GLY A 12 -38.62 -33.91 -29.15
CA GLY A 12 -39.49 -34.35 -28.06
C GLY A 12 -39.86 -35.81 -28.16
N LYS A 13 -40.17 -36.30 -29.37
CA LYS A 13 -40.52 -37.73 -29.58
C LYS A 13 -39.33 -38.66 -29.36
N LEU A 14 -38.11 -38.22 -29.67
CA LEU A 14 -36.87 -38.97 -29.40
C LEU A 14 -36.37 -38.81 -27.95
N ARG A 15 -37.10 -38.09 -27.09
CA ARG A 15 -36.69 -37.80 -25.70
C ARG A 15 -35.31 -37.15 -25.60
N LEU A 16 -34.95 -36.34 -26.61
CA LEU A 16 -33.69 -35.60 -26.66
C LEU A 16 -33.81 -34.23 -26.02
N LEU A 17 -35.01 -33.77 -25.64
CA LEU A 17 -35.17 -32.53 -24.88
C LEU A 17 -34.93 -32.80 -23.39
N SER A 18 -34.17 -31.90 -22.74
CA SER A 18 -34.02 -31.94 -21.29
C SER A 18 -35.37 -31.72 -20.59
N THR A 19 -35.60 -32.44 -19.50
CA THR A 19 -36.84 -32.33 -18.70
C THR A 19 -36.90 -31.05 -17.86
N THR A 20 -35.77 -30.34 -17.71
CA THR A 20 -35.64 -29.15 -16.86
C THR A 20 -35.51 -27.85 -17.65
N ASN A 21 -35.03 -27.89 -18.90
CA ASN A 21 -34.87 -26.71 -19.74
C ASN A 21 -35.11 -27.06 -21.22
N HIS A 22 -36.21 -26.56 -21.79
CA HIS A 22 -36.64 -26.89 -23.14
C HIS A 22 -35.71 -26.40 -24.26
N ASP A 23 -34.77 -25.49 -23.94
CA ASP A 23 -33.74 -25.00 -24.88
C ASP A 23 -32.49 -25.89 -24.94
N SER A 24 -32.44 -26.99 -24.18
CA SER A 24 -31.28 -27.88 -24.14
C SER A 24 -31.60 -29.27 -24.71
N ILE A 25 -30.74 -29.71 -25.64
CA ILE A 25 -30.83 -31.02 -26.29
C ILE A 25 -29.79 -31.97 -25.69
N THR A 26 -30.24 -33.09 -25.15
CA THR A 26 -29.43 -34.19 -24.62
C THR A 26 -29.16 -35.20 -25.74
N LEU A 27 -27.90 -35.33 -26.16
CA LEU A 27 -27.47 -36.33 -27.13
C LEU A 27 -26.86 -37.53 -26.41
N PHE A 28 -27.47 -38.71 -26.57
CA PHE A 28 -26.91 -39.96 -26.05
C PHE A 28 -25.80 -40.46 -26.98
N HIS A 29 -24.56 -40.50 -26.47
CA HIS A 29 -23.40 -41.02 -27.19
C HIS A 29 -22.73 -42.13 -26.39
N HIS A 30 -22.23 -43.16 -27.07
CA HIS A 30 -21.57 -44.31 -26.44
C HIS A 30 -20.17 -43.97 -25.89
N THR A 31 -19.58 -42.89 -26.37
CA THR A 31 -18.25 -42.38 -25.96
C THR A 31 -18.30 -40.86 -25.70
N PRO A 32 -19.05 -40.38 -24.70
CA PRO A 32 -19.19 -38.94 -24.43
C PRO A 32 -17.83 -38.30 -24.08
N GLN A 33 -16.95 -39.06 -23.43
CA GLN A 33 -15.61 -38.63 -23.03
C GLN A 33 -14.73 -38.24 -24.22
N LEU A 34 -14.97 -38.80 -25.41
CA LEU A 34 -14.20 -38.52 -26.62
C LEU A 34 -14.84 -37.41 -27.45
N ILE A 35 -16.18 -37.38 -27.55
CA ILE A 35 -16.89 -36.44 -28.41
C ILE A 35 -17.04 -35.05 -27.78
N VAL A 36 -17.18 -34.95 -26.45
CA VAL A 36 -17.37 -33.66 -25.78
C VAL A 36 -16.18 -32.72 -26.02
N PRO A 37 -14.90 -33.13 -25.84
CA PRO A 37 -13.77 -32.26 -26.15
C PRO A 37 -13.72 -31.83 -27.63
N LEU A 38 -14.12 -32.72 -28.56
CA LEU A 38 -14.16 -32.41 -29.98
C LEU A 38 -15.23 -31.36 -30.31
N LEU A 39 -16.42 -31.48 -29.73
CA LEU A 39 -17.51 -30.51 -29.90
C LEU A 39 -17.13 -29.14 -29.30
N GLN A 40 -16.52 -29.12 -28.10
CA GLN A 40 -16.03 -27.89 -27.49
C GLN A 40 -14.96 -27.21 -28.35
N THR A 41 -14.04 -28.00 -28.91
CA THR A 41 -13.00 -27.48 -29.82
C THR A 41 -13.61 -26.93 -31.10
N PHE A 42 -14.59 -27.64 -31.68
CA PHE A 42 -15.30 -27.21 -32.87
C PHE A 42 -16.08 -25.91 -32.62
N GLU A 43 -16.81 -25.83 -31.51
CA GLU A 43 -17.56 -24.63 -31.11
C GLU A 43 -16.62 -23.43 -30.93
N ALA A 44 -15.51 -23.59 -30.21
CA ALA A 44 -14.50 -22.54 -30.05
C ALA A 44 -13.92 -22.09 -31.40
N SER A 45 -13.65 -23.04 -32.31
CA SER A 45 -13.17 -22.72 -33.66
C SER A 45 -14.22 -21.99 -34.51
N SER A 46 -15.50 -22.36 -34.38
CA SER A 46 -16.61 -21.75 -35.08
C SER A 46 -16.84 -20.31 -34.62
N GLN A 47 -16.85 -20.09 -33.30
CA GLN A 47 -16.95 -18.76 -32.70
C GLN A 47 -15.77 -17.86 -33.11
N LEU A 48 -14.54 -18.40 -33.12
CA LEU A 48 -13.36 -17.66 -33.58
C LEU A 48 -13.46 -17.32 -35.08
N ASN A 49 -13.92 -18.24 -35.92
CA ASN A 49 -14.13 -17.99 -37.34
C ASN A 49 -15.20 -16.92 -37.57
N GLN A 50 -16.31 -16.97 -36.83
CA GLN A 50 -17.34 -15.94 -36.90
C GLN A 50 -16.77 -14.57 -36.48
N PHE A 51 -16.05 -14.51 -35.37
CA PHE A 51 -15.40 -13.28 -34.90
C PHE A 51 -14.45 -12.71 -35.95
N THR A 52 -13.55 -13.52 -36.50
CA THR A 52 -12.54 -13.05 -37.46
C THR A 52 -13.14 -12.48 -38.75
N GLN A 53 -14.32 -12.97 -39.17
CA GLN A 53 -15.04 -12.50 -40.35
C GLN A 53 -15.81 -11.19 -40.11
N HIS A 54 -16.31 -10.97 -38.89
CA HIS A 54 -17.05 -9.75 -38.55
C HIS A 54 -16.11 -8.54 -38.41
N SER A 55 -16.66 -7.35 -38.59
CA SER A 55 -15.94 -6.09 -38.41
C SER A 55 -16.37 -5.41 -37.11
N TYR A 56 -15.39 -4.88 -36.38
CA TYR A 56 -15.57 -4.24 -35.08
C TYR A 56 -14.91 -2.86 -35.07
N SER A 57 -15.57 -1.90 -34.43
CA SER A 57 -15.05 -0.55 -34.27
C SER A 57 -14.20 -0.46 -33.01
N CYS A 58 -12.94 -0.06 -33.12
CA CYS A 58 -12.09 0.14 -31.96
C CYS A 58 -12.33 1.52 -31.35
N SER A 59 -12.65 1.61 -30.05
CA SER A 59 -12.89 2.89 -29.37
C SER A 59 -11.62 3.74 -29.10
N VAL A 60 -10.43 3.17 -29.30
CA VAL A 60 -9.15 3.89 -29.13
C VAL A 60 -8.75 4.65 -30.40
N CYS A 61 -8.77 3.98 -31.56
CA CYS A 61 -8.42 4.59 -32.85
C CYS A 61 -9.62 4.95 -33.73
N LEU A 62 -10.84 4.65 -33.28
CA LEU A 62 -12.12 4.90 -33.97
C LEU A 62 -12.21 4.27 -35.37
N THR A 63 -11.40 3.24 -35.64
CA THR A 63 -11.33 2.57 -36.94
C THR A 63 -12.13 1.27 -36.91
N LEU A 64 -12.87 1.00 -38.00
CA LEU A 64 -13.56 -0.26 -38.24
C LEU A 64 -12.59 -1.28 -38.83
N LEU A 65 -12.39 -2.41 -38.14
CA LEU A 65 -11.40 -3.44 -38.50
C LEU A 65 -12.03 -4.83 -38.41
N HIS A 66 -11.59 -5.77 -39.25
CA HIS A 66 -11.97 -7.17 -39.14
C HIS A 66 -11.48 -7.80 -37.83
N GLY A 67 -12.23 -8.77 -37.29
CA GLY A 67 -11.89 -9.50 -36.07
C GLY A 67 -10.51 -10.15 -36.11
N SER A 68 -9.97 -10.47 -37.28
CA SER A 68 -8.58 -10.95 -37.44
C SER A 68 -7.51 -9.96 -36.93
N LYS A 69 -7.83 -8.66 -36.88
CA LYS A 69 -6.97 -7.58 -36.35
C LYS A 69 -7.42 -7.08 -34.97
N CYS A 70 -8.47 -7.67 -34.42
CA CYS A 70 -9.04 -7.27 -33.13
C CYS A 70 -8.87 -8.39 -32.10
N LEU A 71 -8.99 -8.02 -30.84
CA LEU A 71 -8.98 -8.94 -29.71
C LEU A 71 -10.16 -8.60 -28.81
N GLN A 72 -10.86 -9.65 -28.40
CA GLN A 72 -11.88 -9.60 -27.36
C GLN A 72 -11.23 -9.95 -26.03
N LEU A 73 -11.35 -9.06 -25.04
CA LEU A 73 -10.86 -9.28 -23.68
C LEU A 73 -11.89 -10.07 -22.85
N ASN A 74 -11.49 -10.56 -21.68
CA ASN A 74 -12.39 -11.26 -20.75
C ASN A 74 -13.60 -10.42 -20.29
N CYS A 75 -13.52 -9.09 -20.41
CA CYS A 75 -14.62 -8.16 -20.16
C CYS A 75 -15.52 -7.92 -21.39
N GLU A 76 -15.45 -8.78 -22.41
CA GLU A 76 -16.18 -8.74 -23.68
C GLU A 76 -15.90 -7.56 -24.62
N HIS A 77 -15.22 -6.51 -24.15
CA HIS A 77 -14.80 -5.38 -24.98
C HIS A 77 -13.78 -5.78 -26.06
N ILE A 78 -13.95 -5.19 -27.25
CA ILE A 78 -13.16 -5.49 -28.45
C ILE A 78 -12.32 -4.29 -28.85
N PHE A 79 -11.02 -4.51 -29.08
CA PHE A 79 -10.10 -3.48 -29.52
C PHE A 79 -9.17 -3.97 -30.61
N CYS A 80 -8.61 -3.04 -31.37
CA CYS A 80 -7.57 -3.34 -32.34
C CYS A 80 -6.29 -3.83 -31.66
N ARG A 81 -5.62 -4.83 -32.22
CA ARG A 81 -4.41 -5.43 -31.61
C ARG A 81 -3.31 -4.40 -31.41
N SER A 82 -3.07 -3.55 -32.42
CA SER A 82 -2.05 -2.48 -32.31
C SER A 82 -2.37 -1.48 -31.21
N CYS A 83 -3.64 -1.10 -31.06
CA CYS A 83 -4.10 -0.17 -30.02
C CYS A 83 -3.85 -0.73 -28.61
N LEU A 84 -4.20 -2.01 -28.39
CA LEU A 84 -3.97 -2.68 -27.10
C LEU A 84 -2.47 -2.88 -26.85
N GLU A 85 -1.72 -3.26 -27.87
CA GLU A 85 -0.28 -3.43 -27.78
C GLU A 85 0.42 -2.14 -27.38
N ASP A 86 0.19 -1.04 -28.10
CA ASP A 86 0.77 0.27 -27.80
C ASP A 86 0.37 0.75 -26.40
N PHE A 87 -0.91 0.58 -26.03
CA PHE A 87 -1.41 0.95 -24.72
C PHE A 87 -0.71 0.16 -23.60
N TRP A 88 -0.63 -1.17 -23.69
CA TRP A 88 0.00 -1.99 -22.65
C TRP A 88 1.51 -1.79 -22.59
N LYS A 89 2.18 -1.68 -23.75
CA LYS A 89 3.61 -1.34 -23.81
C LYS A 89 3.90 -0.03 -23.11
N LEU A 90 3.09 1.00 -23.34
CA LEU A 90 3.24 2.29 -22.66
C LEU A 90 3.09 2.13 -21.15
N ARG A 91 2.05 1.44 -20.66
CA ARG A 91 1.83 1.22 -19.22
C ARG A 91 2.96 0.44 -18.55
N ILE A 92 3.45 -0.61 -19.21
CA ILE A 92 4.59 -1.41 -18.73
C ILE A 92 5.88 -0.58 -18.71
N LYS A 93 6.07 0.30 -19.70
CA LYS A 93 7.21 1.22 -19.74
C LYS A 93 7.15 2.24 -18.60
N GLU A 94 5.99 2.87 -18.39
CA GLU A 94 5.72 3.83 -17.31
C GLU A 94 5.76 3.21 -15.91
N GLY A 95 5.60 1.87 -15.81
CA GLY A 95 5.56 1.15 -14.54
C GLY A 95 4.17 1.08 -13.90
N ASP A 96 3.12 1.51 -14.61
CA ASP A 96 1.74 1.49 -14.13
C ASP A 96 1.03 0.18 -14.49
N VAL A 97 1.49 -0.92 -13.88
CA VAL A 97 0.92 -2.27 -14.13
C VAL A 97 -0.52 -2.44 -13.65
N ALA A 98 -1.00 -1.55 -12.78
CA ALA A 98 -2.39 -1.55 -12.31
C ALA A 98 -3.39 -1.23 -13.43
N ARG A 99 -2.93 -0.51 -14.45
CA ARG A 99 -3.74 -0.07 -15.60
C ARG A 99 -3.50 -0.90 -16.85
N VAL A 100 -2.71 -1.97 -16.76
CA VAL A 100 -2.60 -2.96 -17.83
C VAL A 100 -3.87 -3.81 -17.77
N GLY A 101 -4.82 -3.45 -18.62
CA GLY A 101 -6.18 -3.96 -18.62
C GLY A 101 -6.97 -3.39 -19.79
N CYS A 102 -8.30 -3.54 -19.73
CA CYS A 102 -9.19 -2.99 -20.75
C CYS A 102 -9.17 -1.45 -20.75
N PRO A 103 -9.00 -0.79 -21.92
CA PRO A 103 -9.08 0.66 -22.06
C PRO A 103 -10.48 1.27 -21.84
N ASP A 104 -11.54 0.44 -21.75
CA ASP A 104 -12.90 0.93 -21.57
C ASP A 104 -13.07 1.68 -20.24
N PRO A 105 -13.76 2.85 -20.21
CA PRO A 105 -13.92 3.65 -19.00
C PRO A 105 -14.52 2.90 -17.81
N GLU A 106 -15.47 1.98 -18.05
CA GLU A 106 -16.10 1.22 -16.96
C GLU A 106 -15.17 0.16 -16.40
N CYS A 107 -14.37 -0.49 -17.25
CA CYS A 107 -13.32 -1.41 -16.82
C CYS A 107 -12.19 -0.71 -16.06
N VAL A 108 -11.80 0.49 -16.51
CA VAL A 108 -10.77 1.30 -15.84
C VAL A 108 -11.24 1.72 -14.44
N LYS A 109 -12.51 2.13 -14.28
CA LYS A 109 -13.09 2.45 -12.96
C LYS A 109 -13.10 1.24 -12.02
N LYS A 110 -13.40 0.05 -12.56
CA LYS A 110 -13.39 -1.21 -11.80
C LYS A 110 -11.98 -1.75 -11.51
N ALA A 111 -10.93 -1.10 -12.04
CA ALA A 111 -9.54 -1.53 -11.93
C ALA A 111 -9.33 -2.99 -12.36
N THR A 112 -10.01 -3.40 -13.45
CA THR A 112 -9.89 -4.75 -13.99
C THR A 112 -8.54 -4.93 -14.69
N GLU A 113 -7.63 -5.66 -14.04
CA GLU A 113 -6.31 -6.02 -14.58
C GLU A 113 -6.43 -7.14 -15.63
N ALA A 114 -5.58 -7.09 -16.66
CA ALA A 114 -5.47 -8.16 -17.65
C ALA A 114 -4.84 -9.43 -17.05
N SER A 115 -5.23 -10.59 -17.58
CA SER A 115 -4.61 -11.87 -17.23
C SER A 115 -3.21 -12.01 -17.83
N GLU A 116 -2.37 -12.88 -17.28
CA GLU A 116 -1.05 -13.15 -17.86
C GLU A 116 -1.15 -13.70 -19.29
N GLU A 117 -2.16 -14.53 -19.55
CA GLU A 117 -2.43 -15.09 -20.87
C GLU A 117 -2.81 -14.03 -21.90
N GLU A 118 -3.62 -13.03 -21.50
CA GLU A 118 -3.98 -11.90 -22.35
C GLU A 118 -2.73 -11.08 -22.69
N VAL A 119 -1.93 -10.72 -21.68
CA VAL A 119 -0.70 -9.93 -21.85
C VAL A 119 0.29 -10.67 -22.75
N ALA A 120 0.53 -11.96 -22.53
CA ALA A 120 1.45 -12.78 -23.32
C ALA A 120 1.07 -12.89 -24.80
N LYS A 121 -0.21 -12.76 -25.16
CA LYS A 121 -0.66 -12.79 -26.57
C LYS A 121 -0.38 -11.47 -27.31
N ILE A 122 -0.24 -10.36 -26.58
CA ILE A 122 -0.17 -9.01 -27.15
C ILE A 122 1.25 -8.44 -27.11
N VAL A 123 1.93 -8.52 -25.97
CA VAL A 123 3.24 -7.88 -25.77
C VAL A 123 4.40 -8.85 -26.04
N THR A 124 5.60 -8.31 -26.17
CA THR A 124 6.82 -9.12 -26.36
C THR A 124 7.22 -9.84 -25.07
N GLU A 125 8.01 -10.92 -25.17
CA GLU A 125 8.50 -11.66 -24.00
C GLU A 125 9.25 -10.77 -23.00
N ALA A 126 10.05 -9.81 -23.50
CA ALA A 126 10.78 -8.87 -22.65
C ALA A 126 9.83 -7.98 -21.83
N GLU A 127 8.73 -7.52 -22.45
CA GLU A 127 7.70 -6.72 -21.79
C GLU A 127 6.88 -7.54 -20.80
N LEU A 128 6.59 -8.81 -21.13
CA LEU A 128 5.91 -9.76 -20.25
C LEU A 128 6.74 -10.04 -18.97
N VAL A 129 8.05 -10.29 -19.13
CA VAL A 129 8.97 -10.46 -17.98
C VAL A 129 9.01 -9.20 -17.12
N ARG A 130 9.09 -8.02 -17.74
CA ARG A 130 9.05 -6.75 -17.02
C ARG A 130 7.72 -6.53 -16.29
N TRP A 131 6.60 -6.84 -16.93
CA TRP A 131 5.27 -6.73 -16.35
C TRP A 131 5.10 -7.63 -15.12
N ARG A 132 5.54 -8.90 -15.21
CA ARG A 132 5.56 -9.85 -14.08
C ARG A 132 6.35 -9.29 -12.91
N TRP A 133 7.57 -8.84 -13.16
CA TRP A 133 8.43 -8.24 -12.12
C TRP A 133 7.80 -7.00 -11.49
N LEU A 134 7.17 -6.12 -12.27
CA LEU A 134 6.49 -4.92 -11.76
C LEU A 134 5.28 -5.27 -10.88
N ARG A 135 4.49 -6.29 -11.24
CA ARG A 135 3.36 -6.76 -10.41
C ARG A 135 3.84 -7.34 -9.10
N GLU A 136 4.87 -8.18 -9.15
CA GLU A 136 5.51 -8.76 -7.98
C GLU A 136 6.08 -7.66 -7.08
N LYS A 137 6.82 -6.70 -7.65
CA LYS A 137 7.34 -5.54 -6.93
C LYS A 137 6.23 -4.73 -6.25
N ARG A 138 5.11 -4.48 -6.95
CA ARG A 138 3.96 -3.75 -6.39
C ARG A 138 3.32 -4.52 -5.24
N ALA A 139 3.19 -5.84 -5.36
CA ALA A 139 2.66 -6.69 -4.28
C ALA A 139 3.55 -6.60 -3.03
N TYR A 140 4.87 -6.62 -3.20
CA TYR A 140 5.82 -6.47 -2.11
C TYR A 140 5.88 -5.06 -1.52
N GLU A 141 5.82 -4.01 -2.34
CA GLU A 141 5.78 -2.62 -1.86
C GLU A 141 4.49 -2.30 -1.08
N LYS A 142 3.41 -3.07 -1.29
CA LYS A 142 2.14 -2.94 -0.55
C LYS A 142 2.22 -3.56 0.86
N ASP A 143 3.05 -4.58 1.08
CA ASP A 143 3.18 -5.27 2.36
C ASP A 143 4.28 -4.63 3.23
N PRO A 144 3.94 -3.99 4.36
CA PRO A 144 4.91 -3.32 5.22
C PRO A 144 5.89 -4.27 5.91
N THR A 145 5.63 -5.58 5.92
CA THR A 145 6.46 -6.60 6.57
C THR A 145 7.59 -7.14 5.70
N VAL A 146 7.58 -6.79 4.40
CA VAL A 146 8.58 -7.19 3.42
C VAL A 146 9.87 -6.41 3.64
N VAL A 147 10.99 -7.12 3.65
CA VAL A 147 12.33 -6.53 3.79
C VAL A 147 13.22 -6.98 2.63
N TYR A 148 13.93 -6.05 2.01
CA TYR A 148 14.87 -6.36 0.93
C TYR A 148 16.13 -7.04 1.46
N CYS A 149 16.62 -8.04 0.72
CA CYS A 149 17.88 -8.71 1.02
C CYS A 149 19.05 -7.70 1.09
N PRO A 150 19.87 -7.72 2.15
CA PRO A 150 20.95 -6.76 2.35
C PRO A 150 22.16 -6.95 1.42
N ILE A 151 22.26 -8.09 0.74
CA ILE A 151 23.35 -8.34 -0.21
C ILE A 151 23.14 -7.43 -1.42
N ALA A 152 24.12 -6.55 -1.67
CA ALA A 152 24.05 -5.51 -2.71
C ALA A 152 23.73 -6.06 -4.11
N GLY A 153 24.24 -7.25 -4.46
CA GLY A 153 23.94 -7.92 -5.73
C GLY A 153 22.62 -8.71 -5.78
N CYS A 154 21.92 -8.83 -4.65
CA CYS A 154 20.69 -9.63 -4.57
C CYS A 154 19.45 -8.75 -4.46
N GLN A 155 19.34 -7.94 -3.40
CA GLN A 155 18.22 -7.04 -3.10
C GLN A 155 16.82 -7.60 -3.39
N THR A 156 16.65 -8.93 -3.30
CA THR A 156 15.36 -9.57 -3.55
C THR A 156 14.43 -9.25 -2.38
N PRO A 157 13.16 -8.86 -2.62
CA PRO A 157 12.17 -8.67 -1.57
C PRO A 157 11.91 -9.99 -0.84
N VAL A 158 11.97 -9.96 0.49
CA VAL A 158 11.76 -11.16 1.34
C VAL A 158 10.57 -10.91 2.28
N PRO A 159 9.43 -11.60 2.08
CA PRO A 159 8.28 -11.49 2.97
C PRO A 159 8.57 -12.11 4.34
N LYS A 160 7.71 -11.82 5.32
CA LYS A 160 7.72 -12.52 6.61
C LYS A 160 7.40 -14.01 6.39
N PRO A 161 8.06 -14.96 7.09
CA PRO A 161 7.66 -16.37 7.02
C PRO A 161 6.20 -16.53 7.46
N GLN A 162 5.44 -17.39 6.77
CA GLN A 162 4.01 -17.62 7.05
C GLN A 162 3.81 -18.52 8.28
N ASP A 163 4.76 -19.40 8.57
CA ASP A 163 4.66 -20.47 9.59
C ASP A 163 5.08 -20.04 11.00
N VAL A 164 5.28 -18.75 11.24
CA VAL A 164 5.52 -18.21 12.59
C VAL A 164 4.22 -17.66 13.12
N ASP A 165 3.57 -18.44 13.98
CA ASP A 165 2.38 -18.04 14.72
C ASP A 165 2.57 -16.65 15.32
N ALA A 166 1.54 -15.81 15.31
CA ALA A 166 1.59 -14.49 15.93
C ALA A 166 1.95 -14.54 17.44
N ASN A 167 1.78 -15.72 18.06
CA ASN A 167 2.12 -16.03 19.45
C ASN A 167 3.48 -16.74 19.62
N SER A 168 4.16 -17.13 18.54
CA SER A 168 5.51 -17.69 18.58
C SER A 168 6.54 -16.56 18.77
N ASP A 169 7.53 -16.83 19.61
CA ASP A 169 8.48 -15.87 20.19
C ASP A 169 8.84 -14.67 19.30
N ILE A 170 8.87 -13.48 19.92
CA ILE A 170 9.27 -12.17 19.38
C ILE A 170 10.55 -12.26 18.51
N GLY A 171 11.40 -13.24 18.79
CA GLY A 171 12.57 -13.68 18.03
C GLY A 171 12.31 -14.02 16.56
N TRP A 172 11.57 -15.10 16.31
CA TRP A 172 11.45 -15.72 14.98
C TRP A 172 10.78 -14.82 13.94
N ASN A 173 9.95 -13.88 14.39
CA ASN A 173 9.34 -12.85 13.55
C ASN A 173 10.37 -12.00 12.78
N ARG A 174 11.61 -11.94 13.27
CA ARG A 174 12.71 -11.18 12.65
C ARG A 174 13.47 -11.97 11.59
N LEU A 175 13.32 -13.28 11.50
CA LEU A 175 14.03 -14.10 10.53
C LEU A 175 13.53 -13.78 9.11
N ARG A 176 14.47 -13.61 8.17
CA ARG A 176 14.21 -13.52 6.74
C ARG A 176 15.17 -14.44 6.01
N GLN A 177 14.62 -15.32 5.17
CA GLN A 177 15.38 -16.22 4.30
C GLN A 177 15.19 -15.81 2.84
N CYS A 178 16.27 -15.37 2.19
CA CYS A 178 16.18 -14.96 0.79
C CYS A 178 15.98 -16.17 -0.14
N SER A 179 14.96 -16.15 -1.00
CA SER A 179 14.70 -17.21 -1.98
C SER A 179 15.80 -17.34 -3.04
N ARG A 180 16.43 -16.21 -3.43
CA ARG A 180 17.44 -16.11 -4.48
C ARG A 180 18.84 -16.54 -4.03
N CYS A 181 19.40 -15.89 -2.99
CA CYS A 181 20.77 -16.15 -2.54
C CYS A 181 20.86 -17.04 -1.29
N LYS A 182 19.72 -17.48 -0.73
CA LYS A 182 19.61 -18.30 0.48
C LYS A 182 20.21 -17.67 1.75
N PHE A 183 20.57 -16.38 1.70
CA PHE A 183 21.07 -15.67 2.87
C PHE A 183 19.97 -15.49 3.92
N ASN A 184 20.28 -15.91 5.15
CA ASN A 184 19.42 -15.75 6.31
C ASN A 184 19.85 -14.50 7.09
N PHE A 185 18.93 -13.56 7.26
CA PHE A 185 19.23 -12.28 7.89
C PHE A 185 18.12 -11.82 8.83
N CYS A 186 18.48 -10.94 9.76
CA CYS A 186 17.55 -10.30 10.67
C CYS A 186 16.87 -9.11 9.99
N ALA A 187 15.53 -9.06 10.01
CA ALA A 187 14.72 -7.98 9.46
C ALA A 187 15.03 -6.61 10.08
N LEU A 188 15.51 -6.57 11.33
CA LEU A 188 15.85 -5.34 12.04
C LEU A 188 17.23 -4.80 11.65
N CYS A 189 18.30 -5.55 11.95
CA CYS A 189 19.66 -5.07 11.73
C CYS A 189 20.22 -5.36 10.34
N LYS A 190 19.52 -6.18 9.55
CA LYS A 190 19.93 -6.57 8.19
C LYS A 190 21.31 -7.27 8.13
N ARG A 191 21.77 -7.80 9.27
CA ARG A 191 22.97 -8.66 9.38
C ARG A 191 22.56 -10.13 9.40
N THR A 192 23.54 -11.03 9.38
CA THR A 192 23.35 -12.47 9.52
C THR A 192 22.42 -12.78 10.69
N TRP A 193 21.53 -13.74 10.48
CA TRP A 193 20.60 -14.18 11.51
C TRP A 193 21.36 -14.63 12.77
N HIS A 194 20.95 -14.09 13.91
CA HIS A 194 21.59 -14.31 15.22
C HIS A 194 20.67 -15.05 16.20
N GLY A 195 19.64 -15.76 15.70
CA GLY A 195 18.76 -16.56 16.53
C GLY A 195 17.61 -15.79 17.20
N PRO A 196 16.64 -16.52 17.78
CA PRO A 196 15.42 -15.94 18.32
C PRO A 196 15.62 -15.25 19.68
N LEU A 197 16.51 -15.79 20.52
CA LEU A 197 16.74 -15.33 21.91
C LEU A 197 17.81 -14.25 22.02
N GLU A 198 18.75 -14.17 21.08
CA GLU A 198 19.78 -13.13 21.13
C GLU A 198 19.18 -11.75 20.84
N SER A 199 19.49 -10.80 21.73
CA SER A 199 19.11 -9.40 21.53
C SER A 199 19.79 -8.85 20.29
N CYS A 200 19.00 -8.23 19.41
CA CYS A 200 19.55 -7.61 18.23
C CYS A 200 20.41 -6.41 18.65
N PRO A 201 21.66 -6.25 18.15
CA PRO A 201 22.52 -5.13 18.55
C PRO A 201 21.96 -3.73 18.27
N LEU A 202 20.94 -3.63 17.40
CA LEU A 202 20.23 -2.39 17.07
C LEU A 202 18.86 -2.27 17.79
N ASN A 203 18.54 -3.20 18.68
CA ASN A 203 17.33 -3.21 19.49
C ASN A 203 17.68 -3.52 20.96
N PRO A 204 18.20 -2.54 21.72
CA PRO A 204 18.28 -2.68 23.17
C PRO A 204 16.86 -2.85 23.74
N PRO A 205 16.68 -3.64 24.81
CA PRO A 205 15.38 -3.80 25.45
C PRO A 205 15.05 -2.51 26.22
N GLU A 206 14.31 -1.61 25.59
CA GLU A 206 13.64 -0.52 26.31
C GLU A 206 12.19 -0.92 26.52
N ASP A 207 11.94 -1.32 27.76
CA ASP A 207 10.65 -1.31 28.42
C ASP A 207 9.89 -0.02 28.08
N SER A 208 8.59 -0.12 27.86
CA SER A 208 7.66 0.95 27.44
C SER A 208 7.76 1.44 25.98
N GLY A 209 6.82 0.99 25.13
CA GLY A 209 6.35 1.77 23.98
C GLY A 209 6.38 1.05 22.64
N LYS A 210 5.28 0.36 22.33
CA LYS A 210 4.96 -0.18 21.01
C LYS A 210 4.81 0.96 19.97
N GLU A 211 5.89 1.53 19.46
CA GLU A 211 5.77 2.56 18.41
C GLU A 211 6.95 2.71 17.44
N ARG A 212 8.09 2.04 17.67
CA ARG A 212 9.28 2.22 16.81
C ARG A 212 9.34 1.34 15.55
N PHE A 213 8.41 0.40 15.38
CA PHE A 213 8.40 -0.49 14.21
C PHE A 213 7.77 0.11 12.94
N PHE A 214 7.12 1.28 13.01
CA PHE A 214 6.38 1.85 11.88
C PHE A 214 7.05 3.05 11.18
N ALA A 215 8.20 3.54 11.65
CA ALA A 215 8.76 4.78 11.11
C ALA A 215 9.68 4.63 9.88
N GLN A 216 10.04 3.40 9.46
CA GLN A 216 11.10 3.22 8.46
C GLN A 216 10.59 2.96 7.02
N ASN A 217 9.29 2.77 6.83
CA ASN A 217 8.69 2.52 5.51
C ASN A 217 7.79 3.65 4.99
N HIS A 218 8.04 4.89 5.40
CA HIS A 218 7.49 6.05 4.70
C HIS A 218 8.47 6.61 3.67
N SER A 219 8.19 6.23 2.42
CA SER A 219 8.29 7.05 1.21
C SER A 219 9.67 7.47 0.68
N LYS A 220 9.81 7.33 -0.65
CA LYS A 220 10.85 7.91 -1.51
C LYS A 220 10.79 9.45 -1.49
N MET A 221 10.94 10.05 -0.32
CA MET A 221 11.03 11.49 -0.12
C MET A 221 12.51 11.87 -0.17
N SER A 222 12.86 12.79 -1.09
CA SER A 222 14.22 13.32 -1.22
C SER A 222 14.80 13.71 0.15
N ALA A 223 16.06 13.35 0.41
CA ALA A 223 16.78 13.67 1.64
C ALA A 223 16.67 15.16 2.03
N SER A 224 16.56 16.05 1.04
CA SER A 224 16.35 17.48 1.24
C SER A 224 15.00 17.80 1.91
N LYS A 225 13.92 17.12 1.53
CA LYS A 225 12.58 17.32 2.11
C LYS A 225 12.50 16.75 3.53
N MET A 226 13.18 15.63 3.80
CA MET A 226 13.29 15.06 5.15
C MET A 226 14.06 15.97 6.11
N LEU A 227 15.14 16.60 5.63
CA LEU A 227 15.91 17.55 6.43
C LEU A 227 15.11 18.82 6.74
N LYS A 228 14.31 19.31 5.79
CA LYS A 228 13.38 20.43 6.02
C LYS A 228 12.31 20.09 7.05
N LEU A 229 11.70 18.90 6.97
CA LEU A 229 10.69 18.47 7.94
C LEU A 229 11.27 18.33 9.34
N ARG A 230 12.44 17.68 9.49
CA ARG A 230 13.12 17.58 10.79
C ARG A 230 13.51 18.94 11.38
N ARG A 231 13.93 19.89 10.54
CA ARG A 231 14.20 21.26 10.99
C ARG A 231 12.93 21.96 11.45
N ALA A 232 11.82 21.78 10.73
CA ALA A 232 10.52 22.35 11.10
C ALA A 232 9.97 21.72 12.39
N GLU A 233 10.08 20.40 12.57
CA GLU A 233 9.70 19.72 13.82
C GLU A 233 10.56 20.18 15.00
N LYS A 234 11.89 20.29 14.82
CA LYS A 234 12.78 20.81 15.86
C LYS A 234 12.45 22.26 16.22
N ALA A 235 12.16 23.10 15.23
CA ALA A 235 11.75 24.49 15.44
C ALA A 235 10.39 24.59 16.15
N SER A 236 9.44 23.72 15.81
CA SER A 236 8.12 23.64 16.45
C SER A 236 8.23 23.19 17.92
N LEU A 237 9.04 22.15 18.19
CA LEU A 237 9.32 21.70 19.55
C LEU A 237 10.02 22.77 20.39
N GLN A 238 10.98 23.48 19.80
CA GLN A 238 11.63 24.62 20.46
C GLN A 238 10.60 25.72 20.74
N TYR A 239 9.75 26.08 19.78
CA TYR A 239 8.69 27.06 19.99
C TYR A 239 7.77 26.67 21.14
N LEU A 240 7.29 25.42 21.18
CA LEU A 240 6.45 24.92 22.27
C LEU A 240 7.17 25.00 23.64
N GLN A 241 8.47 24.67 23.69
CA GLN A 241 9.26 24.77 24.92
C GLN A 241 9.43 26.22 25.42
N PHE A 242 9.51 27.20 24.51
CA PHE A 242 9.67 28.61 24.86
C PHE A 242 8.33 29.30 25.14
N ALA A 243 7.31 29.02 24.33
CA ALA A 243 6.00 29.67 24.37
C ALA A 243 5.06 29.09 25.44
N THR A 244 5.34 27.89 25.97
CA THR A 244 4.45 27.22 26.93
C THR A 244 5.16 26.80 28.22
N THR A 245 4.38 26.63 29.29
CA THR A 245 4.85 26.11 30.58
C THR A 245 3.85 25.08 31.10
N SER A 246 4.35 23.95 31.60
CA SER A 246 3.52 22.87 32.14
C SER A 246 2.91 23.27 33.48
N CYS A 247 1.62 22.98 33.67
CA CYS A 247 0.95 23.11 34.95
C CYS A 247 1.52 22.09 35.97
N PRO A 248 1.82 22.47 37.23
CA PRO A 248 2.32 21.56 38.25
C PRO A 248 1.28 20.54 38.76
N GLY A 249 -0.02 20.83 38.60
CA GLY A 249 -1.08 19.94 39.07
C GLY A 249 -1.50 18.88 38.05
N CYS A 250 -1.67 19.27 36.78
CA CYS A 250 -2.23 18.37 35.75
C CYS A 250 -1.36 18.23 34.49
N HIS A 251 -0.17 18.83 34.48
CA HIS A 251 0.82 18.76 33.40
C HIS A 251 0.36 19.21 32.01
N CYS A 252 -0.76 19.93 31.89
CA CYS A 252 -1.14 20.52 30.61
C CYS A 252 -0.22 21.71 30.29
N TYR A 253 0.13 21.86 29.02
CA TYR A 253 0.88 23.03 28.54
C TYR A 253 -0.04 24.24 28.50
N VAL A 254 0.40 25.32 29.15
CA VAL A 254 -0.30 26.60 29.17
C VAL A 254 0.57 27.60 28.41
N GLU A 255 -0.03 28.39 27.52
CA GLU A 255 0.60 29.49 26.79
C GLU A 255 0.32 30.82 27.49
N LYS A 256 1.29 31.76 27.46
CA LYS A 256 1.13 33.08 28.10
C LYS A 256 0.49 34.07 27.11
N THR A 257 -0.67 34.60 27.46
CA THR A 257 -1.42 35.54 26.61
C THR A 257 -1.00 37.01 26.78
N ALA A 258 -0.69 37.48 28.00
CA ALA A 258 -0.09 38.82 28.21
C ALA A 258 0.49 39.03 29.63
N GLY A 259 1.58 39.81 29.72
CA GLY A 259 1.99 40.62 30.89
C GLY A 259 2.37 39.91 32.19
N CYS A 260 1.45 39.17 32.80
CA CYS A 260 1.61 38.61 34.14
C CYS A 260 2.19 37.19 34.12
N ASN A 261 3.10 36.87 35.06
CA ASN A 261 3.66 35.52 35.21
C ASN A 261 2.82 34.63 36.15
N HIS A 262 1.80 35.18 36.80
CA HIS A 262 0.84 34.41 37.59
C HIS A 262 -0.25 33.86 36.66
N MET A 263 -0.25 32.55 36.44
CA MET A 263 -1.20 31.87 35.56
C MET A 263 -2.14 30.98 36.35
N VAL A 264 -3.37 30.86 35.86
CA VAL A 264 -4.37 29.92 36.39
C VAL A 264 -4.59 28.86 35.33
N CYS A 265 -4.40 27.60 35.69
CA CYS A 265 -4.62 26.50 34.77
C CYS A 265 -6.11 26.40 34.39
N PHE A 266 -6.44 26.43 33.10
CA PHE A 266 -7.82 26.30 32.64
C PHE A 266 -8.45 24.93 32.96
N LYS A 267 -7.62 23.90 33.14
CA LYS A 267 -8.07 22.51 33.34
C LYS A 267 -8.29 22.15 34.80
N CYS A 268 -7.38 22.55 35.70
CA CYS A 268 -7.44 22.18 37.12
C CYS A 268 -7.52 23.38 38.07
N SER A 269 -7.59 24.61 37.53
CA SER A 269 -7.67 25.86 38.29
C SER A 269 -6.49 26.12 39.25
N GLN A 270 -5.41 25.35 39.16
CA GLN A 270 -4.19 25.58 39.95
C GLN A 270 -3.54 26.90 39.54
N HIS A 271 -3.23 27.73 40.55
CA HIS A 271 -2.41 28.92 40.43
C HIS A 271 -0.93 28.53 40.37
N PHE A 272 -0.18 29.03 39.40
CA PHE A 272 1.25 28.71 39.26
C PHE A 272 2.02 29.82 38.53
N CYS A 273 3.33 29.82 38.70
CA CYS A 273 4.23 30.75 38.03
C CYS A 273 4.60 30.26 36.63
N PHE A 274 4.35 31.05 35.60
CA PHE A 274 4.75 30.76 34.22
C PHE A 274 6.27 30.73 34.01
N ARG A 275 7.06 31.32 34.91
CA ARG A 275 8.53 31.32 34.80
C ARG A 275 9.11 30.01 35.30
N CYS A 276 8.85 29.67 36.56
CA CYS A 276 9.45 28.51 37.22
C CYS A 276 8.54 27.28 37.28
N GLY A 277 7.26 27.37 36.89
CA GLY A 277 6.33 26.23 36.85
C GLY A 277 5.83 25.77 38.23
N ILE A 278 6.20 26.47 39.31
CA ILE A 278 5.88 26.10 40.69
C ILE A 278 4.45 26.53 41.02
N ALA A 279 3.74 25.68 41.77
CA ALA A 279 2.40 25.95 42.29
C ALA A 279 2.44 27.10 43.31
N ILE A 280 1.50 28.04 43.17
CA ILE A 280 1.34 29.16 44.10
C ILE A 280 0.13 28.84 44.98
N PRO A 281 0.31 28.74 46.30
CA PRO A 281 -0.72 28.25 47.22
C PRO A 281 -1.86 29.24 47.50
N ASP A 282 -1.72 30.53 47.15
CA ASP A 282 -2.78 31.54 47.30
C ASP A 282 -2.68 32.64 46.24
N LYS A 283 -3.69 33.52 46.09
CA LYS A 283 -3.64 34.72 45.20
C LYS A 283 -2.55 35.75 45.59
N SER A 284 -1.61 35.36 46.45
CA SER A 284 -0.49 36.17 46.90
C SER A 284 0.58 36.31 45.82
N TYR A 285 1.16 37.52 45.74
CA TYR A 285 2.28 37.84 44.87
C TYR A 285 3.65 37.62 45.55
N ASP A 286 3.71 37.00 46.73
CA ASP A 286 4.96 36.75 47.48
C ASP A 286 6.01 35.97 46.67
N HIS A 287 5.55 35.08 45.78
CA HIS A 287 6.43 34.35 44.89
C HIS A 287 7.17 35.25 43.86
N PHE A 288 6.62 36.44 43.56
CA PHE A 288 7.18 37.39 42.60
C PHE A 288 8.00 38.52 43.24
N SER A 289 7.99 38.63 44.58
CA SER A 289 8.83 39.57 45.33
C SER A 289 10.24 39.02 45.62
N THR A 290 10.50 37.76 45.28
CA THR A 290 11.80 37.10 45.35
C THR A 290 12.25 36.61 43.96
N LEU A 291 13.56 36.34 43.78
CA LEU A 291 14.10 35.87 42.50
C LEU A 291 13.61 34.44 42.18
N CYS A 292 12.68 34.28 41.23
CA CYS A 292 12.20 32.97 40.71
C CYS A 292 13.01 32.55 39.47
N PHE A 293 13.58 31.33 39.51
CA PHE A 293 14.35 30.71 38.44
C PHE A 293 13.74 29.37 38.01
N LYS A 294 13.86 29.02 36.73
CA LYS A 294 13.49 27.69 36.23
C LYS A 294 14.65 26.72 36.52
N LEU A 295 14.36 25.63 37.22
CA LEU A 295 15.32 24.58 37.54
C LEU A 295 15.14 23.40 36.57
N ASP A 296 16.24 22.73 36.24
CA ASP A 296 16.20 21.46 35.50
C ASP A 296 15.91 20.27 36.43
N ALA A 297 15.83 19.07 35.86
CA ALA A 297 15.60 17.82 36.60
C ALA A 297 16.69 17.51 37.65
N ASN A 298 17.85 18.16 37.56
CA ASN A 298 18.99 17.99 38.47
C ASN A 298 19.08 19.14 39.51
N GLY A 299 18.08 20.01 39.57
CA GLY A 299 18.03 21.14 40.49
C GLY A 299 18.99 22.29 40.13
N GLN A 300 19.59 22.26 38.94
CA GLN A 300 20.45 23.35 38.45
C GLN A 300 19.61 24.42 37.75
N ARG A 301 20.06 25.68 37.83
CA ARG A 301 19.41 26.79 37.13
C ARG A 301 19.58 26.61 35.62
N ILE A 302 18.47 26.62 34.90
CA ILE A 302 18.50 26.63 33.43
C ILE A 302 18.99 28.02 33.00
N ALA A 303 20.15 28.09 32.34
CA ALA A 303 20.85 29.34 32.02
C ALA A 303 20.09 30.31 31.10
N ASN A 304 19.04 29.85 30.41
CA ASN A 304 18.14 30.69 29.63
C ASN A 304 16.96 31.19 30.50
N ASP A 305 17.29 32.03 31.48
CA ASP A 305 16.28 32.84 32.15
C ASP A 305 15.55 33.70 31.12
N LYS A 306 14.24 33.84 31.28
CA LYS A 306 13.33 34.63 30.44
C LYS A 306 13.58 36.14 30.68
N SER A 307 14.84 36.55 30.59
CA SER A 307 15.26 37.94 30.49
C SER A 307 14.94 38.41 29.08
N TRP A 308 13.95 39.28 29.02
CA TRP A 308 13.71 40.10 27.85
C TRP A 308 14.91 41.04 27.74
N ASN A 309 15.93 40.67 26.96
CA ASN A 309 16.90 41.63 26.48
C ASN A 309 16.21 42.33 25.32
N GLY A 310 15.70 43.54 25.55
CA GLY A 310 14.91 44.34 24.61
C GLY A 310 15.64 44.73 23.32
N HIS A 311 16.09 43.75 22.54
CA HIS A 311 16.49 43.92 21.16
C HIS A 311 15.61 43.03 20.30
N GLY A 312 14.97 43.69 19.33
CA GLY A 312 13.91 43.14 18.51
C GLY A 312 14.30 41.89 17.73
N PHE A 313 13.26 41.24 17.21
CA PHE A 313 13.36 40.17 16.23
C PHE A 313 14.40 40.53 15.15
N PRO A 314 15.37 39.66 14.85
CA PRO A 314 16.17 39.83 13.65
C PRO A 314 15.24 39.63 12.45
N GLN A 315 15.29 40.61 11.53
CA GLN A 315 14.71 40.55 10.20
C GLN A 315 15.27 39.36 9.40
#